data_AF-A0A376JQK6-F1
#
_entry.id   AF-A0A376JQK6-F1
#
_cell.length_a   1.000
_cell.length_b   1.000
_cell.length_c   1.000
_cell.angle_alpha   90.00
_cell.angle_beta   90.00
_cell.angle_gamma   90.00
#
_symmetry.space_group_name_H-M   'P 1'
#
loop_
_entity.id
_entity.type
_entity.pdbx_description
1 polymer ?
#
loop_
_entity_poly.entity_id
_entity_poly.type
_entity_poly.pdbx_seq_one_letter_code
_entity_poly.pdbx_strand_id
1 'polypeptide(L)'
;MFFALAANDRAAFDNILDWTQNNLAQGSLKERLPAWLWGKKENSKWEVLDSNSASDGDVWMAWSLLEAGRLWKEQRYTDIGSALLKRIAREEVVTVPGLGSMLLPGKVGFAEDNSWRF
;
A
#
# COMPACT_ATOMS: atom_id res chain seq x y z
N MET A 1 -3.75 3.91 9.59
CA MET A 1 -2.34 4.20 9.95
C MET A 1 -2.09 5.68 10.13
N PHE A 2 -2.37 6.52 9.12
CA PHE A 2 -2.23 7.99 9.22
C PHE A 2 -2.78 8.60 10.52
N PHE A 3 -4.06 8.35 10.85
CA PHE A 3 -4.67 8.92 12.06
C PHE A 3 -4.03 8.43 13.37
N ALA A 4 -3.61 7.17 13.43
CA ALA A 4 -2.90 6.64 14.60
C ALA A 4 -1.55 7.36 14.78
N LEU A 5 -0.83 7.62 13.69
CA LEU A 5 0.38 8.45 13.73
C LEU A 5 0.09 9.88 14.18
N ALA A 6 -0.92 10.53 13.59
CA ALA A 6 -1.30 11.91 13.92
C ALA A 6 -1.73 12.07 15.38
N ALA A 7 -2.39 11.06 15.96
CA ALA A 7 -2.79 11.02 17.36
C ALA A 7 -1.67 10.56 18.31
N ASN A 8 -0.48 10.26 17.79
CA ASN A 8 0.62 9.64 18.55
C ASN A 8 0.23 8.30 19.23
N ASP A 9 -0.73 7.57 18.64
CA ASP A 9 -1.21 6.27 19.09
C ASP A 9 -0.42 5.14 18.41
N ARG A 10 0.74 4.83 18.99
CA ARG A 10 1.62 3.78 18.47
C ARG A 10 0.99 2.39 18.56
N ALA A 11 0.19 2.12 19.60
CA ALA A 11 -0.43 0.81 19.80
C ALA A 11 -1.46 0.50 18.70
N ALA A 12 -2.32 1.48 18.37
CA ALA A 12 -3.24 1.33 17.26
C ALA A 12 -2.52 1.26 15.91
N PHE A 13 -1.42 2.02 15.75
CA PHE A 13 -0.61 1.95 14.54
C PHE A 13 -0.04 0.55 14.28
N ASP A 14 0.58 -0.07 15.30
CA ASP A 14 1.12 -1.42 15.21
C ASP A 14 0.02 -2.45 14.95
N ASN A 15 -1.12 -2.36 15.64
CA ASN A 15 -2.23 -3.29 15.43
C ASN A 15 -2.80 -3.22 14.00
N ILE A 16 -2.94 -2.00 13.45
CA ILE A 16 -3.39 -1.82 12.06
C ILE A 16 -2.33 -2.36 11.09
N LEU A 17 -1.04 -2.04 11.31
CA LEU A 17 0.05 -2.51 10.45
C LEU A 17 0.12 -4.03 10.41
N ASP A 18 0.08 -4.70 11.56
CA ASP A 18 0.18 -6.15 11.65
C ASP A 18 -1.01 -6.83 10.96
N TRP A 19 -2.24 -6.29 11.12
CA TRP A 19 -3.40 -6.79 10.38
C TRP A 19 -3.22 -6.62 8.87
N THR A 20 -2.80 -5.43 8.42
CA THR A 20 -2.57 -5.12 7.00
C THR A 20 -1.54 -6.05 6.38
N GLN A 21 -0.38 -6.26 7.03
CA GLN A 21 0.64 -7.15 6.50
C GLN A 21 0.11 -8.58 6.35
N ASN A 22 -0.53 -9.11 7.38
CA ASN A 22 -0.97 -10.51 7.38
C ASN A 22 -2.13 -10.78 6.43
N ASN A 23 -3.10 -9.86 6.32
CA ASN A 23 -4.36 -10.11 5.61
C ASN A 23 -4.38 -9.55 4.19
N LEU A 24 -3.68 -8.43 3.94
CA LEU A 24 -3.67 -7.78 2.63
C LEU A 24 -2.36 -8.03 1.86
N ALA A 25 -1.25 -8.27 2.56
CA ALA A 25 0.05 -8.48 1.95
C ALA A 25 0.63 -9.89 2.18
N GLN A 26 -0.20 -10.86 2.60
CA GLN A 26 0.16 -12.26 2.91
C GLN A 26 1.47 -12.37 3.74
N GLY A 27 1.56 -11.56 4.79
CA GLY A 27 2.63 -11.55 5.79
C GLY A 27 3.63 -10.40 5.65
N SER A 28 3.78 -9.76 4.48
CA SER A 28 4.88 -8.79 4.28
C SER A 28 4.60 -7.75 3.21
N LEU A 29 4.48 -6.48 3.63
CA LEU A 29 4.44 -5.33 2.72
C LEU A 29 5.78 -5.08 2.00
N LYS A 30 6.88 -5.70 2.47
CA LYS A 30 8.16 -5.65 1.74
C LYS A 30 8.11 -6.50 0.46
N GLU A 31 7.23 -7.49 0.40
CA GLU A 31 7.19 -8.50 -0.67
C GLU A 31 6.17 -8.22 -1.77
N ARG A 32 5.10 -7.46 -1.49
CA ARG A 32 4.02 -7.16 -2.44
C ARG A 32 3.20 -5.93 -2.03
N LEU A 33 2.52 -5.29 -2.99
CA LEU A 33 1.49 -4.30 -2.71
C LEU A 33 0.30 -4.98 -2.02
N PRO A 34 -0.37 -4.30 -1.06
CA PRO A 34 -1.52 -4.86 -0.38
C PRO A 34 -2.72 -5.00 -1.33
N ALA A 35 -3.48 -6.07 -1.15
CA ALA A 35 -4.79 -6.22 -1.78
C ALA A 35 -5.73 -5.09 -1.36
N TRP A 36 -6.43 -4.47 -2.32
CA TRP A 36 -7.30 -3.33 -2.03
C TRP A 36 -8.62 -3.75 -1.36
N LEU A 37 -9.07 -5.00 -1.54
CA LEU A 37 -10.36 -5.45 -1.03
C LEU A 37 -10.27 -6.79 -0.31
N TRP A 38 -10.74 -6.80 0.94
CA TRP A 38 -10.82 -7.97 1.80
C TRP A 38 -12.18 -8.00 2.48
N GLY A 39 -12.75 -9.19 2.67
CA GLY A 39 -14.07 -9.31 3.26
C GLY A 39 -14.61 -10.73 3.28
N LYS A 40 -15.91 -10.85 3.59
CA LYS A 40 -16.60 -12.12 3.70
C LYS A 40 -17.07 -12.59 2.32
N LYS A 41 -16.69 -13.80 1.92
CA LYS A 41 -17.21 -14.49 0.72
C LYS A 41 -18.54 -15.18 1.01
N GLU A 42 -19.26 -15.56 -0.06
CA GLU A 42 -20.55 -16.27 0.02
C GLU A 42 -20.47 -17.56 0.85
N ASN A 43 -19.33 -18.26 0.78
CA ASN A 43 -19.04 -19.47 1.57
C ASN A 43 -18.73 -19.18 3.06
N SER A 44 -18.97 -17.97 3.54
CA SER A 44 -18.69 -17.48 4.90
C SER A 44 -17.22 -17.42 5.33
N LYS A 45 -16.26 -17.63 4.42
CA LYS A 45 -14.84 -17.38 4.70
C LYS A 45 -14.51 -15.90 4.58
N TRP A 46 -13.61 -15.44 5.43
CA TRP A 46 -13.05 -14.09 5.39
C TRP A 46 -11.66 -14.14 4.75
N GLU A 47 -11.51 -13.52 3.60
CA GLU A 47 -10.27 -13.53 2.83
C GLU A 47 -10.22 -12.36 1.83
N VAL A 48 -9.11 -12.27 1.09
CA VAL A 48 -8.97 -11.31 -0.01
C VAL A 48 -10.07 -11.56 -1.05
N LEU A 49 -10.77 -10.48 -1.42
CA LEU A 49 -11.82 -10.49 -2.44
C LEU A 49 -11.25 -10.07 -3.80
N ASP A 50 -10.33 -9.10 -3.81
CA ASP A 50 -9.57 -8.70 -4.98
C ASP A 50 -8.11 -8.41 -4.60
N SER A 51 -7.19 -9.01 -5.35
CA SER A 51 -5.75 -8.94 -5.12
C SER A 51 -5.03 -7.81 -5.87
N ASN A 52 -5.77 -6.98 -6.63
CA ASN A 52 -5.21 -5.77 -7.22
C ASN A 52 -4.81 -4.75 -6.12
N SER A 53 -3.93 -3.81 -6.46
CA SER A 53 -3.62 -2.68 -5.56
C SER A 53 -4.55 -1.50 -5.80
N ALA A 54 -4.59 -0.58 -4.83
CA ALA A 54 -5.16 0.74 -4.98
C ALA A 54 -4.10 1.75 -4.50
N SER A 55 -3.54 2.50 -5.45
CA SER A 55 -2.31 3.28 -5.24
C SER A 55 -2.47 4.43 -4.23
N ASP A 56 -3.68 4.95 -4.06
CA ASP A 56 -3.99 5.97 -3.05
C ASP A 56 -3.76 5.43 -1.63
N GLY A 57 -4.27 4.22 -1.37
CA GLY A 57 -4.02 3.49 -0.14
C GLY A 57 -2.53 3.19 0.04
N ASP A 58 -1.85 2.78 -1.03
CA ASP A 58 -0.44 2.41 -1.01
C ASP A 58 0.46 3.60 -0.66
N VAL A 59 0.26 4.77 -1.29
CA VAL A 59 1.06 5.98 -0.98
C VAL A 59 0.80 6.51 0.42
N TRP A 60 -0.45 6.49 0.90
CA TRP A 60 -0.77 6.88 2.28
C TRP A 60 -0.12 5.95 3.30
N MET A 61 -0.05 4.65 3.00
CA MET A 61 0.58 3.65 3.84
C MET A 61 2.10 3.84 3.87
N ALA A 62 2.74 4.01 2.71
CA ALA A 62 4.17 4.27 2.60
C ALA A 62 4.57 5.56 3.34
N TRP A 63 3.82 6.65 3.13
CA TRP A 63 4.02 7.92 3.84
C TRP A 63 3.91 7.74 5.35
N SER A 64 2.84 7.09 5.82
CA SER A 64 2.60 6.89 7.25
C SER A 64 3.72 6.07 7.91
N LEU A 65 4.24 5.06 7.22
CA LEU A 65 5.34 4.23 7.71
C LEU A 65 6.67 4.99 7.78
N LEU A 66 7.00 5.76 6.74
CA LEU A 66 8.22 6.56 6.70
C LEU A 66 8.21 7.64 7.78
N GLU A 67 7.08 8.35 7.92
CA GLU A 67 6.95 9.39 8.94
C GLU A 67 6.89 8.81 10.36
N ALA A 68 6.23 7.67 10.57
CA ALA A 68 6.28 6.94 11.83
C ALA A 68 7.71 6.54 12.19
N GLY A 69 8.48 6.02 11.22
CA GLY A 69 9.88 5.66 11.42
C GLY A 69 10.74 6.86 11.80
N ARG A 70 10.53 8.01 11.15
CA ARG A 70 11.22 9.27 11.44
C ARG A 70 10.86 9.84 12.81
N LEU A 71 9.57 9.93 13.14
CA LEU A 71 9.06 10.59 14.34
C LEU A 71 9.26 9.74 15.61
N TRP A 72 9.02 8.44 15.53
CA TRP A 72 9.18 7.51 16.66
C TRP A 72 10.56 6.85 16.72
N LYS A 73 11.46 7.16 15.77
CA LYS A 73 12.82 6.61 15.68
C LYS A 73 12.83 5.08 15.61
N GLU A 74 11.89 4.52 14.85
CA GLU A 74 11.72 3.08 14.68
C GLU A 74 12.15 2.66 13.28
N GLN A 75 13.30 2.01 13.18
CA GLN A 75 13.87 1.59 11.89
C GLN A 75 12.97 0.59 11.17
N ARG A 76 12.23 -0.25 11.91
CA ARG A 76 11.28 -1.22 11.33
C ARG A 76 10.28 -0.54 10.40
N TYR A 77 9.69 0.58 10.81
CA TYR A 77 8.70 1.28 9.98
C TYR A 77 9.34 1.92 8.75
N THR A 78 10.52 2.53 8.91
CA THR A 78 11.29 3.11 7.79
C THR A 78 11.60 2.05 6.74
N ASP A 79 12.04 0.86 7.16
CA ASP A 79 12.39 -0.21 6.24
C ASP A 79 11.17 -0.75 5.47
N ILE A 80 10.02 -0.90 6.14
CA ILE A 80 8.79 -1.34 5.49
C ILE A 80 8.29 -0.25 4.52
N GLY A 81 8.22 1.00 4.97
CA GLY A 81 7.76 2.13 4.15
C GLY A 81 8.65 2.37 2.92
N SER A 82 9.98 2.28 3.08
CA SER A 82 10.92 2.41 1.96
C SER A 82 10.80 1.28 0.95
N ALA A 83 10.63 0.04 1.42
CA ALA A 83 10.42 -1.10 0.54
C ALA A 83 9.08 -0.99 -0.22
N LEU A 84 8.01 -0.57 0.46
CA LEU A 84 6.70 -0.35 -0.14
C LEU A 84 6.75 0.76 -1.20
N LEU A 85 7.35 1.92 -0.89
CA LEU A 85 7.45 3.03 -1.85
C LEU A 85 8.26 2.66 -3.10
N LYS A 86 9.35 1.91 -2.94
CA LYS A 86 10.11 1.39 -4.08
C LYS A 86 9.29 0.42 -4.92
N ARG A 87 8.33 -0.30 -4.32
CA ARG A 87 7.44 -1.20 -5.02
C ARG A 87 6.37 -0.46 -5.79
N ILE A 88 5.72 0.55 -5.18
CA ILE A 88 4.80 1.48 -5.85
C ILE A 88 5.44 2.01 -7.13
N ALA A 89 6.66 2.56 -7.02
CA ALA A 89 7.40 3.09 -8.17
C ALA A 89 7.73 2.06 -9.26
N ARG A 90 7.80 0.77 -8.93
CA ARG A 90 8.11 -0.31 -9.91
C ARG A 90 6.87 -0.94 -10.51
N GLU A 91 5.78 -1.02 -9.76
CA GLU A 91 4.61 -1.85 -10.11
C GLU A 91 3.39 -1.03 -10.55
N GLU A 92 3.31 0.26 -10.19
CA GLU A 92 2.17 1.11 -10.53
C GLU A 92 2.56 2.55 -10.91
N VAL A 93 3.84 2.80 -11.18
CA VAL A 93 4.29 4.02 -11.88
C VAL A 93 4.74 3.66 -13.29
N VAL A 94 4.21 4.37 -14.28
CA VAL A 94 4.54 4.17 -15.69
C VAL A 94 5.01 5.48 -16.32
N THR A 95 5.72 5.40 -17.44
CA THR A 95 6.04 6.58 -18.25
C THR A 95 5.02 6.73 -19.36
N VAL A 96 4.27 7.82 -19.35
CA VAL A 96 3.26 8.14 -20.36
C VAL A 96 3.83 9.12 -21.39
N PRO A 97 3.76 8.82 -22.70
CA PRO A 97 4.19 9.75 -23.75
C PRO A 97 3.51 11.11 -23.62
N GLY A 98 4.31 12.17 -23.56
CA GLY A 98 3.82 13.56 -23.42
C GLY A 98 3.55 14.04 -21.99
N LEU A 99 3.53 13.15 -20.98
CA LEU A 99 3.35 13.52 -19.57
C LEU A 99 4.57 13.21 -18.70
N GLY A 100 5.29 12.12 -18.99
CA GLY A 100 6.37 11.61 -18.15
C GLY A 100 5.89 10.56 -17.15
N SER A 101 6.54 10.48 -15.98
CA SER A 101 6.18 9.49 -14.95
C SER A 101 4.84 9.82 -14.30
N MET A 102 3.93 8.85 -14.31
CA MET A 102 2.59 8.97 -13.75
C MET A 102 2.29 7.78 -12.84
N LEU A 103 1.62 8.03 -11.71
CA LEU A 103 1.10 7.00 -10.81
C LEU A 103 -0.25 6.51 -11.33
N LEU A 104 -0.39 5.20 -11.54
CA LEU A 104 -1.63 4.55 -11.93
C LEU A 104 -2.52 4.32 -10.70
N PRO A 105 -3.86 4.32 -10.83
CA PRO A 105 -4.77 4.03 -9.72
C PRO A 105 -4.58 2.64 -9.07
N GLY A 106 -3.98 1.69 -9.78
CA GLY A 106 -3.56 0.40 -9.26
C GLY A 106 -2.69 -0.35 -10.26
N LYS A 107 -2.02 -1.43 -9.83
CA LYS A 107 -1.03 -2.15 -10.63
C LYS A 107 -1.57 -2.79 -11.92
N VAL A 108 -2.87 -3.11 -11.97
CA VAL A 108 -3.51 -3.79 -13.12
C VAL A 108 -4.80 -3.06 -13.50
N GLY A 109 -5.06 -2.94 -14.81
CA GLY A 109 -6.35 -2.48 -15.35
C GLY A 109 -6.43 -1.00 -15.75
N PHE A 110 -5.35 -0.24 -15.56
CA PHE A 110 -5.32 1.22 -15.78
C PHE A 110 -4.37 1.70 -16.90
N ALA A 111 -3.63 0.78 -17.52
CA ALA A 111 -2.77 1.06 -18.67
C ALA A 111 -3.07 0.06 -19.79
N GLU A 112 -3.31 0.58 -20.99
CA GLU A 112 -3.43 -0.14 -22.26
C GLU A 112 -2.31 0.38 -23.20
N ASP A 113 -2.20 -0.16 -24.42
CA ASP A 113 -1.09 0.16 -25.34
C ASP A 113 -0.94 1.67 -25.62
N ASN A 114 -2.07 2.37 -25.76
CA ASN A 114 -2.10 3.80 -26.12
C ASN A 114 -3.09 4.61 -25.26
N SER A 115 -3.56 4.06 -24.14
CA SER A 115 -4.54 4.70 -23.29
C SER A 115 -4.25 4.43 -21.81
N TRP A 116 -4.55 5.41 -20.96
CA TRP A 116 -4.36 5.33 -19.51
C TRP A 116 -5.59 5.88 -18.80
N ARG A 117 -5.93 5.30 -17.66
CA ARG A 117 -7.03 5.74 -16.80
C ARG A 117 -6.43 6.19 -15.47
N PHE A 118 -6.64 7.46 -15.13
CA PHE A 118 -6.18 8.10 -13.89
C PHE A 118 -7.37 8.50 -13.03
#